data_AF-A0A1B4XFA6-F1
#
_entry.id   AF-A0A1B4XFA6-F1
#
_cell.length_a   1.000
_cell.length_b   1.000
_cell.length_c   1.000
_cell.angle_alpha   90.00
_cell.angle_beta   90.00
_cell.angle_gamma   90.00
#
_symmetry.space_group_name_H-M   'P 1'
#
loop_
_entity.id
_entity.type
_entity.pdbx_description
1 polymer ?
#
loop_
_entity_poly.entity_id
_entity_poly.type
_entity_poly.pdbx_seq_one_letter_code
_entity_poly.pdbx_strand_id
1 'polypeptide(L)' 'MKKFFIGLVVGLIVAFPLGINFGKDKPLLSNPFAAKPDIAEQIKERTGEVLKETKEVIHDATKPVQEKLQK' A
#
# COMPACT_ATOMS: atom_id res chain seq x y z
N MET A 1 32.55 -22.01 0.67
CA MET A 1 32.21 -20.59 0.41
C MET A 1 31.59 -20.36 -0.96
N LYS A 2 32.24 -20.69 -2.10
CA LYS A 2 31.71 -20.40 -3.45
C LYS A 2 30.28 -20.91 -3.71
N LYS A 3 29.96 -22.14 -3.28
CA LYS A 3 28.61 -22.73 -3.41
C LYS A 3 27.54 -22.00 -2.59
N PHE A 4 27.91 -21.47 -1.42
CA PHE A 4 27.00 -20.70 -0.57
C PHE A 4 26.62 -19.38 -1.25
N PHE A 5 27.60 -18.65 -1.79
CA PHE A 5 27.32 -17.41 -2.53
C PHE A 5 26.48 -17.64 -3.77
N ILE A 6 26.69 -18.74 -4.50
CA ILE A 6 25.84 -19.12 -5.64
C ILE A 6 24.41 -19.36 -5.16
N GLY A 7 24.21 -20.14 -4.10
CA GLY A 7 22.88 -20.39 -3.53
C GLY A 7 22.19 -19.11 -3.05
N LEU A 8 22.94 -18.22 -2.40
CA LEU A 8 22.44 -16.92 -1.95
C LEU A 8 21.97 -16.08 -3.14
N VAL A 9 22.80 -15.94 -4.18
CA VAL A 9 22.45 -15.15 -5.38
C VAL A 9 21.22 -15.73 -6.08
N VAL A 10 21.16 -17.05 -6.26
CA VAL A 10 19.99 -17.72 -6.85
C VAL A 10 18.74 -17.50 -5.99
N GLY A 11 18.87 -17.64 -4.67
CA GLY A 11 17.78 -17.40 -3.72
C GLY A 11 17.25 -15.97 -3.81
N LEU A 12 18.12 -14.97 -3.87
CA LEU A 12 17.72 -13.58 -4.03
C LEU A 12 17.01 -13.32 -5.36
N ILE A 13 17.55 -13.86 -6.48
CA ILE A 13 16.94 -13.70 -7.81
C ILE A 13 15.52 -14.27 -7.86
N VAL A 14 15.22 -15.31 -7.08
CA VAL A 14 13.86 -15.87 -7.00
C VAL A 14 13.00 -15.15 -5.96
N ALA A 15 13.53 -14.89 -4.77
CA ALA A 15 12.79 -14.32 -3.66
C ALA A 15 12.33 -12.88 -3.93
N PHE A 16 13.16 -12.04 -4.56
CA PHE A 16 12.82 -10.64 -4.81
C PHE A 16 11.62 -10.47 -5.76
N PRO A 17 11.59 -11.08 -6.97
CA PRO A 17 10.42 -11.04 -7.85
C PRO A 17 9.14 -11.53 -7.18
N LEU A 18 9.20 -12.66 -6.48
CA LEU A 18 8.04 -13.24 -5.79
C LEU A 18 7.55 -12.31 -4.68
N GLY A 19 8.47 -11.76 -3.88
CA GLY A 19 8.17 -10.81 -2.81
C GLY A 19 7.55 -9.51 -3.33
N ILE A 20 8.06 -8.98 -4.45
CA ILE A 20 7.48 -7.77 -5.09
C ILE A 20 6.04 -8.04 -5.55
N ASN A 21 5.78 -9.19 -6.15
CA ASN A 21 4.43 -9.54 -6.59
C ASN A 21 3.49 -9.77 -5.42
N PHE A 22 3.95 -10.46 -4.39
CA PHE A 22 3.18 -10.68 -3.16
C PHE A 22 2.81 -9.36 -2.49
N GLY A 23 3.77 -8.44 -2.31
CA GLY A 23 3.51 -7.13 -1.71
C GLY A 23 2.64 -6.19 -2.55
N LYS A 24 2.44 -6.49 -3.84
CA LYS A 24 1.56 -5.74 -4.76
C LYS A 24 0.20 -6.42 -4.95
N ASP A 25 -0.11 -7.46 -4.16
CA ASP A 25 -1.29 -8.32 -4.31
C ASP A 25 -1.49 -8.82 -5.75
N LYS A 26 -0.38 -9.19 -6.40
CA LYS A 26 -0.37 -9.72 -7.78
C LYS A 26 -0.03 -11.20 -7.81
N PRO A 27 -0.43 -11.94 -8.87
CA PRO A 27 0.00 -13.33 -9.06
C PRO A 27 1.52 -13.45 -8.98
N LEU A 28 2.00 -14.44 -8.21
CA LEU A 28 3.43 -14.59 -7.87
C LEU A 28 4.35 -14.67 -9.09
N LEU A 29 3.89 -15.31 -10.17
CA LEU A 29 4.67 -15.50 -11.40
C LEU A 29 4.43 -14.40 -12.46
N SER A 30 3.68 -13.35 -12.12
CA SER A 30 3.49 -12.20 -13.03
C SER A 30 4.77 -11.36 -13.14
N ASN A 31 4.90 -10.52 -14.17
CA ASN A 31 6.08 -9.66 -14.30
C ASN A 31 6.10 -8.59 -13.17
N PRO A 32 7.05 -8.66 -12.21
CA PRO A 32 7.10 -7.73 -11.08
C PRO A 32 7.45 -6.30 -11.48
N PHE A 33 8.18 -6.16 -12.60
CA PHE A 33 8.63 -4.90 -13.17
C PHE A 33 7.71 -4.38 -14.28
N ALA A 34 6.59 -5.04 -14.55
CA ALA A 34 5.59 -4.48 -15.44
C ALA A 34 5.09 -3.17 -14.83
N ALA A 35 5.44 -2.06 -15.50
CA ALA A 35 4.95 -0.74 -15.18
C ALA A 35 3.42 -0.78 -15.25
N LYS A 36 2.76 -0.69 -14.10
CA LYS A 36 1.43 -0.10 -14.07
C LYS A 36 1.66 1.42 -14.02
N PRO A 37 1.00 2.22 -14.87
CA PRO A 37 1.17 3.68 -14.89
C PRO A 37 0.73 4.39 -13.59
N ASP A 38 0.34 3.67 -12.54
CA ASP A 38 -0.71 4.12 -11.64
C ASP A 38 -0.35 4.13 -10.15
N ILE A 39 0.94 3.97 -9.80
CA ILE A 39 1.33 4.02 -8.37
C ILE A 39 0.98 5.38 -7.76
N ALA A 40 1.13 6.47 -8.52
CA ALA A 40 0.73 7.80 -8.09
C ALA A 40 -0.79 7.91 -7.89
N GLU A 41 -1.58 7.29 -8.78
CA GLU A 41 -3.04 7.31 -8.70
C GLU A 41 -3.53 6.47 -7.52
N GLN A 42 -2.93 5.30 -7.30
CA GLN A 42 -3.26 4.42 -6.17
C GLN A 42 -2.91 5.06 -4.81
N ILE A 43 -1.81 5.83 -4.73
CA ILE A 43 -1.46 6.61 -3.53
C ILE A 43 -2.46 7.76 -3.34
N LYS A 44 -2.84 8.45 -4.42
CA LYS A 44 -3.80 9.55 -4.38
C LYS A 44 -5.18 9.07 -3.93
N GLU A 45 -5.63 7.92 -4.42
CA GLU A 45 -6.90 7.29 -4.06
C GLU A 45 -6.91 6.89 -2.58
N ARG A 46 -5.89 6.15 -2.12
CA ARG A 46 -5.75 5.79 -0.70
C ARG A 46 -5.67 7.01 0.22
N THR A 47 -4.95 8.05 -0.18
CA THR A 47 -4.85 9.30 0.61
C THR A 47 -6.20 10.01 0.67
N GLY A 48 -6.95 10.03 -0.44
CA GLY A 48 -8.28 10.62 -0.51
C GLY A 48 -9.29 9.91 0.40
N GLU A 49 -9.26 8.57 0.44
CA GLU A 49 -10.11 7.76 1.31
C GLU A 49 -9.82 8.04 2.79
N VAL A 50 -8.54 8.00 3.20
CA VAL A 50 -8.13 8.27 4.59
C VAL A 50 -8.54 9.69 5.02
N LEU A 51 -8.40 10.68 4.14
CA LEU A 51 -8.77 12.06 4.45
C LEU A 51 -10.28 12.22 4.60
N LYS A 52 -11.07 11.50 3.80
CA LYS A 52 -12.54 11.46 3.91
C LYS A 52 -12.97 10.85 5.24
N GLU A 53 -12.44 9.68 5.58
CA GLU A 53 -12.75 8.98 6.82
C GLU A 53 -12.39 9.84 8.04
N THR A 54 -11.21 10.47 8.00
CA THR A 54 -10.78 11.41 9.05
C THR A 54 -11.74 12.59 9.18
N LYS A 55 -12.19 13.16 8.06
CA LYS A 55 -13.14 14.27 8.06
C LYS A 55 -14.51 13.86 8.61
N GLU A 56 -14.99 12.67 8.29
CA GLU A 56 -16.23 12.12 8.83
C GLU A 56 -16.15 11.91 10.35
N VAL A 57 -15.07 11.29 10.83
CA VAL A 57 -14.83 11.08 12.26
C VAL A 57 -14.76 12.41 13.03
N ILE A 58 -14.02 13.40 12.51
CA ILE A 58 -13.95 14.73 13.12
C ILE A 58 -15.33 15.39 13.11
N HIS A 59 -16.05 15.32 11.99
CA HIS A 59 -17.38 15.92 11.88
C HIS A 59 -18.34 15.31 12.91
N ASP A 60 -18.38 13.99 13.03
CA ASP A 60 -19.21 13.29 14.00
C ASP A 60 -18.83 13.59 15.46
N ALA A 61 -17.53 13.68 15.76
CA ALA A 61 -17.05 14.09 17.08
C ALA A 61 -17.43 15.54 17.43
N THR A 62 -17.58 16.41 16.43
CA THR A 62 -17.87 17.84 16.63
C THR A 62 -19.38 18.15 16.65
N LYS A 63 -20.24 17.29 16.08
CA LYS A 63 -21.71 17.41 16.13
C LYS A 63 -22.27 17.71 17.55
N PRO A 64 -21.95 16.94 18.61
CA PRO A 64 -22.48 17.20 19.94
C PRO A 64 -21.99 18.51 20.57
N VAL A 65 -20.86 19.05 20.11
CA VAL A 65 -20.34 20.36 20.54
C VAL A 65 -21.04 21.49 19.77
N GLN A 66 -21.27 21.32 18.47
CA GLN A 66 -22.04 22.29 17.66
C GLN A 66 -23.50 22.40 18.12
N GLU A 67 -24.17 21.27 18.41
CA GLU A 67 -25.55 21.27 18.92
C GLU A 67 -25.68 21.97 20.28
N LYS A 68 -24.64 21.95 21.11
CA LYS A 68 -24.59 22.69 22.38
C LYS A 68 -24.28 24.18 22.21
N LEU A 69 -23.63 24.59 21.12
CA LEU A 69 -23.30 25.98 20.82
C LEU A 69 -24.42 26.72 20.05
N GLN A 70 -25.33 25.99 19.40
CA GLN A 70 -26.47 26.54 18.66
C GLN A 70 -27.77 26.64 19.49
N LYS A 71 -27.70 26.34 20.79
CA LYS A 71 -28.83 26.36 21.74
C LYS A 71 -28.62 27.46 22.77
#